data_AF-A0A6M0JEL0-F1
#
_entry.id   AF-A0A6M0JEL0-F1
#
_cell.length_a   1.000
_cell.length_b   1.000
_cell.length_c   1.000
_cell.angle_alpha   90.00
_cell.angle_beta   90.00
_cell.angle_gamma   90.00
#
_symmetry.space_group_name_H-M   'P 1'
#
loop_
_entity.id
_entity.type
_entity.pdbx_description
1 polymer ?
#
loop_
_entity_poly.entity_id
_entity_poly.type
_entity_poly.pdbx_seq_one_letter_code
_entity_poly.pdbx_strand_id
1 'polypeptide(L)'
;AIEKAQEQRKFHNQRTILFVDEVHRFNKSQQDALLPWVENGTIILIGATTENPFFEVNKALVSRSRIFQLQQLTDKDLYKIVEQTLADSERSYGKLTVQIDTDALAHLVNVANGDARSLLNALQLAVETTPPDTTGVIHIPLAVAEESIQQRAVLYDKEGDAHFDTISAFIKSLRGSDPDAALYWLAKMVYA
;
A
#
# COMPACT_ATOMS: atom_id res chain seq x y z
N ALA A 1 18.46 -0.65 -18.39
CA ALA A 1 18.70 -1.12 -17.00
C ALA A 1 19.65 -2.31 -16.97
N ILE A 2 19.36 -3.38 -17.73
CA ILE A 2 20.18 -4.60 -17.76
C ILE A 2 21.63 -4.35 -18.22
N GLU A 3 21.84 -3.57 -19.27
CA GLU A 3 23.19 -3.26 -19.76
C GLU A 3 24.07 -2.62 -18.66
N LYS A 4 23.53 -1.64 -17.94
CA LYS A 4 24.22 -1.05 -16.77
C LYS A 4 24.53 -2.10 -15.69
N ALA A 5 23.61 -3.03 -15.42
CA ALA A 5 23.85 -4.10 -14.45
C ALA A 5 24.99 -5.03 -14.90
N GLN A 6 25.08 -5.33 -16.19
CA GLN A 6 26.17 -6.14 -16.76
C GLN A 6 27.51 -5.41 -16.65
N GLU A 7 27.57 -4.12 -16.96
CA GLU A 7 28.79 -3.30 -16.80
C GLU A 7 29.25 -3.24 -15.34
N GLN A 8 28.32 -2.97 -14.41
CA GLN A 8 28.62 -2.92 -12.98
C GLN A 8 29.16 -4.26 -12.46
N ARG A 9 28.57 -5.37 -12.91
CA ARG A 9 29.07 -6.69 -12.56
C ARG A 9 30.44 -6.98 -13.18
N LYS A 10 30.66 -6.60 -14.43
CA LYS A 10 31.89 -6.88 -15.17
C LYS A 10 33.09 -6.07 -14.67
N PHE A 11 32.89 -4.77 -14.42
CA PHE A 11 33.98 -3.85 -14.08
C PHE A 11 34.15 -3.62 -12.58
N HIS A 12 33.07 -3.78 -11.79
CA HIS A 12 33.07 -3.46 -10.37
C HIS A 12 32.67 -4.64 -9.48
N ASN A 13 32.40 -5.83 -10.06
CA ASN A 13 31.88 -7.01 -9.36
C ASN A 13 30.64 -6.69 -8.48
N GLN A 14 29.89 -5.66 -8.86
CA GLN A 14 28.76 -5.17 -8.10
C GLN A 14 27.49 -5.87 -8.57
N ARG A 15 26.72 -6.42 -7.61
CA ARG A 15 25.42 -7.04 -7.88
C ARG A 15 24.35 -5.97 -8.00
N THR A 16 23.37 -6.19 -8.86
CA THR A 16 22.24 -5.26 -9.06
C THR A 16 20.95 -5.90 -8.58
N ILE A 17 20.19 -5.19 -7.75
CA ILE A 17 18.81 -5.54 -7.41
C ILE A 17 17.90 -4.82 -8.42
N LEU A 18 17.05 -5.57 -9.10
CA LEU A 18 15.97 -5.03 -9.92
C LEU A 18 14.67 -5.19 -9.12
N PHE A 19 14.15 -4.08 -8.60
CA PHE A 19 12.84 -4.04 -7.96
C PHE A 19 11.77 -3.73 -9.01
N VAL A 20 10.75 -4.57 -9.10
CA VAL A 20 9.59 -4.39 -9.97
C VAL A 20 8.35 -4.38 -9.09
N ASP A 21 7.76 -3.20 -8.94
CA ASP A 21 6.48 -3.06 -8.25
C ASP A 21 5.32 -3.47 -9.18
N GLU A 22 4.25 -4.01 -8.61
CA GLU A 22 3.09 -4.54 -9.34
C GLU A 22 3.46 -5.42 -10.53
N VAL A 23 4.29 -6.44 -10.28
CA VAL A 23 4.81 -7.35 -11.32
C VAL A 23 3.70 -8.09 -12.09
N HIS A 24 2.50 -8.20 -11.53
CA HIS A 24 1.31 -8.73 -12.21
C HIS A 24 0.92 -7.92 -13.45
N ARG A 25 1.26 -6.62 -13.52
CA ARG A 25 0.97 -5.77 -14.69
C ARG A 25 1.83 -6.08 -15.91
N PHE A 26 2.92 -6.85 -15.73
CA PHE A 26 3.75 -7.25 -16.86
C PHE A 26 3.07 -8.39 -17.61
N ASN A 27 2.96 -8.23 -18.92
CA ASN A 27 2.53 -9.32 -19.76
C ASN A 27 3.59 -10.44 -19.78
N LYS A 28 3.19 -11.62 -20.27
CA LYS A 28 4.04 -12.82 -20.27
C LYS A 28 5.38 -12.61 -20.98
N SER A 29 5.42 -11.88 -22.10
CA SER A 29 6.68 -11.67 -22.84
C SER A 29 7.64 -10.74 -22.09
N GLN A 30 7.13 -9.73 -21.39
CA GLN A 30 7.92 -8.87 -20.52
C GLN A 30 8.52 -9.65 -19.34
N GLN A 31 7.74 -10.55 -18.74
CA GLN A 31 8.22 -11.43 -17.67
C GLN A 31 9.28 -12.42 -18.18
N ASP A 32 9.05 -13.05 -19.34
CA ASP A 32 9.99 -13.99 -19.95
C ASP A 32 11.33 -13.31 -20.32
N ALA A 33 11.30 -12.03 -20.70
CA ALA A 33 12.50 -11.25 -21.00
C ALA A 33 13.44 -11.04 -19.79
N LEU A 34 12.94 -11.21 -18.55
CA LEU A 34 13.73 -11.10 -17.33
C LEU A 34 14.50 -12.38 -16.99
N LEU A 35 14.01 -13.56 -17.44
CA LEU A 35 14.53 -14.87 -17.04
C LEU A 35 16.04 -15.03 -17.25
N PRO A 36 16.63 -14.72 -18.43
CA PRO A 36 18.05 -14.98 -18.64
C PRO A 36 18.94 -14.22 -17.66
N TRP A 37 18.51 -13.02 -17.25
CA TRP A 37 19.26 -12.14 -16.35
C TRP A 37 19.15 -12.54 -14.89
N VAL A 38 18.04 -13.16 -14.51
CA VAL A 38 17.86 -13.78 -13.19
C VAL A 38 18.69 -15.06 -13.11
N GLU A 39 18.60 -15.93 -14.13
CA GLU A 39 19.30 -17.22 -14.16
C GLU A 39 20.81 -17.09 -14.14
N ASN A 40 21.37 -16.16 -14.91
CA ASN A 40 22.82 -15.93 -14.94
C ASN A 40 23.30 -15.05 -13.76
N GLY A 41 22.40 -14.58 -12.91
CA GLY A 41 22.68 -13.75 -11.73
C GLY A 41 23.12 -12.32 -12.05
N THR A 42 22.82 -11.79 -13.23
CA THR A 42 23.07 -10.39 -13.58
C THR A 42 22.22 -9.47 -12.72
N ILE A 43 20.98 -9.89 -12.42
CA ILE A 43 20.09 -9.19 -11.51
C ILE A 43 19.61 -10.13 -10.39
N ILE A 44 19.41 -9.55 -9.21
CA ILE A 44 18.57 -10.12 -8.15
C ILE A 44 17.19 -9.48 -8.34
N LEU A 45 16.22 -10.26 -8.79
CA LEU A 45 14.85 -9.76 -8.99
C LEU A 45 14.10 -9.76 -7.66
N ILE A 46 13.51 -8.62 -7.32
CA ILE A 46 12.51 -8.49 -6.26
C ILE A 46 11.22 -7.98 -6.91
N GLY A 47 10.23 -8.85 -7.04
CA GLY A 47 8.90 -8.49 -7.52
C GLY A 47 7.94 -8.28 -6.34
N ALA A 48 7.14 -7.22 -6.39
CA ALA A 48 6.03 -6.99 -5.47
C ALA A 48 4.70 -7.07 -6.25
N THR A 49 3.65 -7.56 -5.59
CA THR A 49 2.29 -7.67 -6.16
C THR A 49 1.27 -7.79 -5.03
N THR A 50 0.09 -7.20 -5.23
CA THR A 50 -1.10 -7.45 -4.41
C THR A 50 -1.84 -8.73 -4.81
N GLU A 51 -1.68 -9.14 -6.07
CA GLU A 51 -2.34 -10.32 -6.65
C GLU A 51 -1.64 -11.63 -6.31
N ASN A 52 -2.37 -12.74 -6.48
CA ASN A 52 -1.82 -14.08 -6.24
C ASN A 52 -0.69 -14.40 -7.25
N PRO A 53 0.57 -14.53 -6.79
CA PRO A 53 1.71 -14.67 -7.69
C PRO A 53 1.71 -15.98 -8.48
N PHE A 54 0.99 -17.02 -8.04
CA PHE A 54 0.91 -18.29 -8.77
C PHE A 54 0.02 -18.22 -10.02
N PHE A 55 -0.79 -17.16 -10.15
CA PHE A 55 -1.64 -16.91 -11.32
C PHE A 55 -1.05 -15.83 -12.23
N GLU A 56 -0.66 -14.69 -11.66
CA GLU A 56 -0.25 -13.51 -12.44
C GLU A 56 1.23 -13.53 -12.88
N VAL A 57 2.07 -14.30 -12.18
CA VAL A 57 3.49 -14.41 -12.52
C VAL A 57 3.76 -15.74 -13.22
N ASN A 58 4.55 -15.70 -14.29
CA ASN A 58 4.88 -16.89 -15.06
C ASN A 58 5.56 -17.95 -14.17
N LYS A 59 5.27 -19.22 -14.43
CA LYS A 59 5.80 -20.35 -13.64
C LYS A 59 7.35 -20.39 -13.64
N ALA A 60 7.98 -19.87 -14.69
CA ALA A 60 9.41 -19.83 -14.83
C ALA A 60 10.08 -18.89 -13.80
N LEU A 61 9.55 -17.68 -13.58
CA LEU A 61 10.05 -16.77 -12.55
C LEU A 61 9.67 -17.27 -11.16
N VAL A 62 8.44 -17.73 -10.95
CA VAL A 62 7.99 -18.26 -9.66
C VAL A 62 8.89 -19.42 -9.19
N SER A 63 9.22 -20.36 -10.08
CA SER A 63 10.10 -21.49 -9.74
C SER A 63 11.54 -21.12 -9.39
N ARG A 64 12.00 -19.92 -9.77
CA ARG A 64 13.34 -19.38 -9.47
C ARG A 64 13.33 -18.34 -8.35
N SER A 65 12.15 -18.03 -7.81
CA SER A 65 11.94 -16.99 -6.81
C SER A 65 11.51 -17.61 -5.49
N ARG A 66 11.81 -16.90 -4.40
CA ARG A 66 11.22 -17.20 -3.09
C ARG A 66 10.00 -16.31 -2.90
N ILE A 67 8.87 -16.91 -2.59
CA ILE A 67 7.62 -16.18 -2.35
C ILE A 67 7.52 -15.88 -0.86
N PHE A 68 7.32 -14.61 -0.53
CA PHE A 68 7.06 -14.14 0.82
C PHE A 68 5.69 -13.48 0.84
N GLN A 69 4.82 -13.95 1.74
CA GLN A 69 3.55 -13.28 1.99
C GLN A 69 3.77 -12.20 3.04
N LEU A 70 3.49 -10.95 2.68
CA LEU A 70 3.41 -9.86 3.64
C LEU A 70 2.00 -9.80 4.21
N GLN A 71 1.90 -9.56 5.51
CA GLN A 71 0.64 -9.35 6.20
C GLN A 71 0.41 -7.85 6.40
N GLN A 72 -0.86 -7.47 6.51
CA GLN A 72 -1.21 -6.11 6.92
C GLN A 72 -0.59 -5.81 8.30
N LEU A 73 -0.22 -4.54 8.49
CA LEU A 73 0.35 -4.10 9.75
C LEU A 73 -0.70 -4.13 10.85
N THR A 74 -0.27 -4.42 12.07
CA THR A 74 -1.14 -4.28 13.23
C THR A 74 -1.22 -2.81 13.66
N ASP A 75 -2.26 -2.43 14.41
CA ASP A 75 -2.37 -1.09 15.00
C ASP A 75 -1.10 -0.70 15.77
N LYS A 76 -0.50 -1.66 16.50
CA LYS A 76 0.75 -1.44 17.24
C LYS A 76 1.92 -1.09 16.33
N ASP A 77 2.00 -1.69 15.16
CA ASP A 77 3.04 -1.38 14.18
C ASP A 77 2.81 0.00 13.57
N LEU A 78 1.54 0.36 13.31
CA LEU A 78 1.15 1.67 12.82
C LEU A 78 1.46 2.80 13.83
N TYR A 79 1.18 2.60 15.12
CA TYR A 79 1.58 3.56 16.16
C TYR A 79 3.11 3.78 16.16
N LYS A 80 3.90 2.71 16.08
CA LYS A 80 5.37 2.81 16.01
C LYS A 80 5.86 3.55 14.78
N ILE A 81 5.19 3.38 13.64
CA ILE A 81 5.52 4.10 12.41
C ILE A 81 5.32 5.60 12.64
N VAL A 82 4.20 6.02 13.24
CA VAL A 82 3.98 7.44 13.56
C VAL A 82 5.03 7.96 14.54
N GLU A 83 5.33 7.23 15.61
CA GLU A 83 6.39 7.60 16.56
C GLU A 83 7.74 7.79 15.86
N GLN A 84 8.12 6.87 14.97
CA GLN A 84 9.36 6.96 14.20
C GLN A 84 9.37 8.16 13.25
N THR A 85 8.25 8.44 12.57
CA THR A 85 8.11 9.58 11.66
C THR A 85 8.21 10.92 12.41
N LEU A 86 7.68 11.00 13.62
CA LEU A 86 7.79 12.20 14.45
C LEU A 86 9.16 12.36 15.12
N ALA A 87 9.95 11.29 15.24
CA ALA A 87 11.30 11.34 15.80
C ALA A 87 12.42 11.55 14.77
N ASP A 88 12.20 11.20 13.49
CA ASP A 88 13.23 11.28 12.45
C ASP A 88 13.42 12.74 11.95
N SER A 89 14.51 13.35 12.40
CA SER A 89 14.90 14.73 12.03
C SER A 89 15.59 14.88 10.66
N GLU A 90 16.04 13.77 10.06
CA GLU A 90 16.72 13.80 8.76
C GLU A 90 15.73 13.67 7.61
N ARG A 91 14.76 12.78 7.75
CA ARG A 91 13.87 12.35 6.66
C ARG A 91 12.41 12.69 6.89
N SER A 92 12.02 13.15 8.08
CA SER A 92 10.62 13.37 8.46
C SER A 92 10.46 14.57 9.39
N TYR A 93 9.49 14.52 10.32
CA TYR A 93 9.03 15.68 11.09
C TYR A 93 9.78 15.89 12.41
N GLY A 94 10.89 15.19 12.68
CA GLY A 94 11.63 15.33 13.94
C GLY A 94 12.26 16.69 14.22
N LYS A 95 12.21 17.62 13.27
CA LYS A 95 12.58 19.04 13.46
C LYS A 95 11.40 19.93 13.85
N LEU A 96 10.18 19.46 13.66
CA LEU A 96 8.95 20.15 14.02
C LEU A 96 8.52 19.68 15.42
N THR A 97 7.89 20.57 16.18
CA THR A 97 7.26 20.17 17.43
C THR A 97 5.79 19.83 17.13
N VAL A 98 5.53 18.57 16.81
CA VAL A 98 4.17 18.08 16.53
C VAL A 98 3.59 17.42 17.78
N GLN A 99 2.39 17.81 18.17
CA GLN A 99 1.63 17.17 19.23
C GLN A 99 0.31 16.66 18.65
N ILE A 100 0.03 15.38 18.83
CA ILE A 100 -1.19 14.74 18.32
C ILE A 100 -2.00 14.26 19.51
N ASP A 101 -3.29 14.60 19.53
CA ASP A 101 -4.18 14.09 20.57
C ASP A 101 -4.33 12.57 20.45
N THR A 102 -4.55 11.90 21.58
CA THR A 102 -4.58 10.42 21.61
C THR A 102 -5.73 9.85 20.79
N ASP A 103 -6.88 10.52 20.79
CA ASP A 103 -8.05 10.16 19.97
C ASP A 103 -7.82 10.44 18.49
N ALA A 104 -7.16 11.55 18.14
CA ALA A 104 -6.74 11.87 16.77
C ALA A 104 -5.81 10.80 16.21
N LEU A 105 -4.79 10.39 16.97
CA LEU A 105 -3.86 9.33 16.57
C LEU A 105 -4.57 7.98 16.42
N ALA A 106 -5.44 7.62 17.37
CA ALA A 106 -6.23 6.41 17.29
C ALA A 106 -7.15 6.40 16.06
N HIS A 107 -7.73 7.56 15.70
CA HIS A 107 -8.55 7.72 14.50
C HIS A 107 -7.73 7.50 13.22
N LEU A 108 -6.56 8.13 13.09
CA LEU A 108 -5.66 7.94 11.96
C LEU A 108 -5.26 6.47 11.77
N VAL A 109 -4.89 5.79 12.86
CA VAL A 109 -4.52 4.36 12.84
C VAL A 109 -5.71 3.48 12.45
N ASN A 110 -6.89 3.75 13.01
CA ASN A 110 -8.10 2.98 12.70
C ASN A 110 -8.47 3.08 11.23
N VAL A 111 -8.41 4.29 10.65
CA VAL A 111 -8.77 4.49 9.24
C VAL A 111 -7.71 3.93 8.29
N ALA A 112 -6.43 3.98 8.67
CA ALA A 112 -5.35 3.36 7.92
C ALA A 112 -5.52 1.83 7.81
N ASN A 113 -6.06 1.18 8.86
CA ASN A 113 -6.48 -0.23 8.85
C ASN A 113 -5.41 -1.15 8.22
N GLY A 114 -4.19 -1.06 8.76
CA GLY A 114 -3.04 -1.86 8.36
C GLY A 114 -2.21 -1.32 7.17
N ASP A 115 -2.61 -0.22 6.54
CA ASP A 115 -1.84 0.45 5.48
C ASP A 115 -1.03 1.65 6.00
N ALA A 116 0.28 1.47 6.12
CA ALA A 116 1.20 2.55 6.53
C ALA A 116 1.27 3.70 5.53
N ARG A 117 1.08 3.46 4.23
CA ARG A 117 1.13 4.52 3.22
C ARG A 117 -0.03 5.48 3.42
N SER A 118 -1.24 4.95 3.60
CA SER A 118 -2.42 5.77 3.91
C SER A 118 -2.25 6.54 5.21
N LEU A 119 -1.73 5.90 6.27
CA LEU A 119 -1.45 6.55 7.55
C LEU A 119 -0.49 7.72 7.40
N LEU A 120 0.65 7.50 6.73
CA LEU A 120 1.68 8.52 6.57
C LEU A 120 1.19 9.69 5.71
N ASN A 121 0.38 9.43 4.68
CA ASN A 121 -0.24 10.49 3.87
C ASN A 121 -1.22 11.33 4.69
N ALA A 122 -2.06 10.69 5.51
CA ALA A 122 -3.01 11.41 6.37
C ALA A 122 -2.28 12.22 7.45
N LEU A 123 -1.24 11.64 8.07
CA LEU A 123 -0.38 12.34 9.02
C LEU A 123 0.32 13.54 8.38
N GLN A 124 0.88 13.36 7.19
CA GLN A 124 1.52 14.43 6.43
C GLN A 124 0.54 15.57 6.17
N LEU A 125 -0.67 15.26 5.69
CA LEU A 125 -1.68 16.27 5.42
C LEU A 125 -2.05 17.04 6.70
N ALA A 126 -2.24 16.34 7.81
CA ALA A 126 -2.52 16.96 9.11
C ALA A 126 -1.42 17.91 9.57
N VAL A 127 -0.15 17.49 9.46
CA VAL A 127 1.01 18.31 9.86
C VAL A 127 1.20 19.52 8.94
N GLU A 128 1.03 19.35 7.62
CA GLU A 128 1.32 20.41 6.65
C GLU A 128 0.20 21.45 6.52
N THR A 129 -1.04 21.09 6.85
CA THR A 129 -2.20 22.01 6.80
C THR A 129 -2.48 22.72 8.11
N THR A 130 -1.91 22.23 9.22
CA THR A 130 -2.08 22.84 10.54
C THR A 130 -0.98 23.86 10.77
N PRO A 131 -1.30 25.15 10.91
CA PRO A 131 -0.29 26.15 11.22
C PRO A 131 0.22 25.96 12.66
N PRO A 132 1.52 26.22 12.91
CA PRO A 132 2.04 26.21 14.26
C PRO A 132 1.42 27.35 15.10
N ASP A 133 1.25 27.08 16.39
CA ASP A 133 0.77 28.06 17.35
C ASP A 133 1.84 29.13 17.68
N THR A 134 1.52 30.03 18.62
CA THR A 134 2.45 31.09 19.05
C THR A 134 3.76 30.57 19.66
N THR A 135 3.81 29.30 20.06
CA THR A 135 4.99 28.63 20.63
C THR A 135 5.75 27.78 19.60
N GLY A 136 5.27 27.71 18.36
CA GLY A 136 5.86 26.90 17.30
C GLY A 136 5.39 25.44 17.30
N VAL A 137 4.36 25.10 18.08
CA VAL A 137 3.82 23.74 18.18
C VAL A 137 2.71 23.54 17.15
N ILE A 138 2.79 22.45 16.40
CA ILE A 138 1.71 22.00 15.51
C ILE A 138 0.85 21.02 16.31
N HIS A 139 -0.30 21.49 16.77
CA HIS A 139 -1.25 20.68 17.54
C HIS A 139 -2.32 20.07 16.63
N ILE A 140 -2.41 18.75 16.61
CA ILE A 140 -3.32 17.98 15.76
C ILE A 140 -4.45 17.40 16.62
N PRO A 141 -5.60 18.08 16.72
CA PRO A 141 -6.79 17.55 17.37
C PRO A 141 -7.55 16.59 16.46
N LEU A 142 -8.55 15.90 17.03
CA LEU A 142 -9.37 14.92 16.29
C LEU A 142 -9.98 15.49 15.00
N ALA A 143 -10.51 16.73 15.03
CA ALA A 143 -11.12 17.35 13.86
C ALA A 143 -10.14 17.48 12.68
N VAL A 144 -8.87 17.83 12.96
CA VAL A 144 -7.84 17.90 11.91
C VAL A 144 -7.54 16.50 11.39
N ALA A 145 -7.44 15.49 12.26
CA ALA A 145 -7.21 14.11 11.83
C ALA A 145 -8.35 13.60 10.93
N GLU A 146 -9.61 13.91 11.25
CA GLU A 146 -10.79 13.58 10.44
C GLU A 146 -10.75 14.26 9.06
N GLU A 147 -10.35 15.54 9.00
CA GLU A 147 -10.21 16.29 7.74
C GLU A 147 -9.00 15.84 6.90
N SER A 148 -7.96 15.35 7.56
CA SER A 148 -6.70 14.93 6.93
C SER A 148 -6.76 13.54 6.32
N ILE A 149 -7.82 12.81 6.61
CA ILE A 149 -8.15 11.60 5.90
C ILE A 149 -8.91 12.04 4.65
N GLN A 150 -8.27 11.89 3.50
CA GLN A 150 -9.06 11.72 2.28
C GLN A 150 -9.96 10.51 2.54
N GLN A 151 -11.28 10.70 2.56
CA GLN A 151 -12.24 9.61 2.60
C GLN A 151 -11.66 8.52 1.72
N ARG A 152 -11.53 7.30 2.28
CA ARG A 152 -11.08 6.14 1.51
C ARG A 152 -11.75 6.29 0.16
N ALA A 153 -10.95 6.46 -0.89
CA ALA A 153 -11.38 5.98 -2.17
C ALA A 153 -11.66 4.52 -1.84
N VAL A 154 -12.92 4.17 -1.57
CA VAL A 154 -13.34 2.80 -1.66
C VAL A 154 -12.73 2.37 -2.96
N LEU A 155 -11.86 1.36 -2.88
CA LEU A 155 -11.10 0.84 -4.02
C LEU A 155 -12.14 0.48 -5.08
N TYR A 156 -12.52 1.50 -5.84
CA TYR A 156 -13.17 1.48 -7.12
C TYR A 156 -12.03 1.06 -7.99
N ASP A 157 -11.80 -0.24 -7.94
CA ASP A 157 -10.86 -0.90 -8.81
C ASP A 157 -11.19 -0.44 -10.22
N LYS A 158 -10.19 0.17 -10.88
CA LYS A 158 -10.29 0.60 -12.27
C LYS A 158 -10.52 -0.60 -13.20
N GLU A 159 -10.36 -1.83 -12.71
CA GLU A 159 -10.58 -3.08 -13.44
C GLU A 159 -11.92 -3.78 -13.13
N GLY A 160 -12.75 -3.23 -12.24
CA GLY A 160 -14.19 -3.52 -12.20
C GLY A 160 -14.64 -4.78 -11.47
N ASP A 161 -13.75 -5.71 -11.10
CA ASP A 161 -14.17 -7.01 -10.55
C ASP A 161 -14.88 -6.89 -9.19
N ALA A 162 -14.41 -6.02 -8.28
CA ALA A 162 -15.06 -5.84 -6.98
C ALA A 162 -16.48 -5.23 -7.08
N HIS A 163 -16.70 -4.34 -8.06
CA HIS A 163 -18.02 -3.77 -8.34
C HIS A 163 -18.93 -4.83 -8.98
N PHE A 164 -18.41 -5.57 -9.96
CA PHE A 164 -19.15 -6.66 -10.60
C PHE A 164 -19.52 -7.76 -9.61
N ASP A 165 -18.61 -8.16 -8.72
CA ASP A 165 -18.89 -9.16 -7.69
C ASP A 165 -19.92 -8.67 -6.68
N THR A 166 -19.83 -7.41 -6.27
CA THR A 166 -20.77 -6.82 -5.31
C THR A 166 -22.18 -6.70 -5.92
N ILE A 167 -22.31 -6.21 -7.16
CA ILE A 167 -23.63 -6.13 -7.82
C ILE A 167 -24.15 -7.51 -8.21
N SER A 168 -23.26 -8.45 -8.58
CA SER A 168 -23.62 -9.84 -8.88
C SER A 168 -24.12 -10.57 -7.64
N ALA A 169 -23.48 -10.35 -6.48
CA ALA A 169 -23.93 -10.86 -5.19
C ALA A 169 -25.28 -10.26 -4.81
N PHE A 170 -25.49 -8.95 -4.98
CA PHE A 170 -26.78 -8.31 -4.76
C PHE A 170 -27.90 -8.91 -5.66
N ILE A 171 -27.65 -9.05 -6.97
CA ILE A 171 -28.61 -9.65 -7.91
C ILE A 171 -28.88 -11.12 -7.56
N LYS A 172 -27.86 -11.86 -7.14
CA LYS A 172 -28.00 -13.26 -6.68
C LYS A 172 -28.84 -13.34 -5.40
N SER A 173 -28.66 -12.43 -4.44
CA SER A 173 -29.46 -12.36 -3.22
C SER A 173 -30.93 -12.03 -3.52
N LEU A 174 -31.19 -11.06 -4.41
CA LEU A 174 -32.56 -10.78 -4.87
C LEU A 174 -33.19 -11.98 -5.57
N ARG A 175 -32.47 -12.64 -6.48
CA ARG A 175 -32.93 -13.85 -7.17
C ARG A 175 -33.14 -15.03 -6.22
N GLY A 176 -32.30 -15.13 -5.19
CA GLY A 176 -32.37 -16.14 -4.14
C GLY A 176 -33.41 -15.83 -3.05
N SER A 177 -34.07 -14.68 -3.12
CA SER A 177 -35.02 -14.21 -2.10
C SER A 177 -34.41 -14.15 -0.69
N ASP A 178 -33.14 -13.77 -0.59
CA ASP A 178 -32.43 -13.51 0.67
C ASP A 178 -32.40 -11.99 0.94
N PRO A 179 -33.35 -11.46 1.74
CA PRO A 179 -33.48 -10.02 1.96
C PRO A 179 -32.35 -9.46 2.84
N ASP A 180 -31.81 -10.25 3.77
CA ASP A 180 -30.73 -9.81 4.66
C ASP A 180 -29.44 -9.62 3.88
N ALA A 181 -29.10 -10.59 3.03
CA ALA A 181 -27.95 -10.47 2.14
C ALA A 181 -28.14 -9.34 1.12
N ALA A 182 -29.34 -9.17 0.56
CA ALA A 182 -29.64 -8.08 -0.37
C ALA A 182 -29.44 -6.71 0.29
N LEU A 183 -29.90 -6.53 1.54
CA LEU A 183 -29.73 -5.28 2.28
C LEU A 183 -28.26 -5.02 2.62
N TYR A 184 -27.52 -6.06 3.01
CA TYR A 184 -26.07 -5.97 3.25
C TYR A 184 -25.31 -5.49 2.01
N TRP A 185 -25.55 -6.12 0.85
CA TRP A 185 -24.88 -5.74 -0.39
C TRP A 185 -25.30 -4.35 -0.89
N LEU A 186 -26.56 -3.97 -0.70
CA LEU A 186 -27.04 -2.62 -0.98
C LEU A 186 -26.36 -1.58 -0.10
N ALA A 187 -26.32 -1.80 1.22
CA ALA A 187 -25.65 -0.90 2.16
C ALA A 187 -24.16 -0.76 1.82
N LYS A 188 -23.50 -1.86 1.45
CA LYS A 188 -22.11 -1.84 0.97
C LYS A 188 -21.93 -0.98 -0.27
N MET A 189 -22.88 -0.99 -1.21
CA MET A 189 -22.84 -0.15 -2.42
C MET A 189 -23.18 1.32 -2.18
N VAL A 190 -24.02 1.63 -1.18
CA VAL A 190 -24.43 3.02 -0.84
C VAL A 190 -23.42 3.71 0.06
N TYR A 191 -22.72 2.96 0.91
CA TYR A 191 -21.68 3.47 1.80
C TYR A 191 -20.32 3.63 1.09
N ALA A 192 -20.10 2.85 0.02
CA ALA A 192 -18.96 2.95 -0.86
C ALA A 192 -18.98 4.20 -1.73
#